data_AF-A0A2C1YC19-F1
#
_entry.id   AF-A0A2C1YC19-F1
#
_cell.length_a   1.000
_cell.length_b   1.000
_cell.length_c   1.000
_cell.angle_alpha   90.00
_cell.angle_beta   90.00
_cell.angle_gamma   90.00
#
_symmetry.space_group_name_H-M   'P 1'
#
loop_
_entity.id
_entity.type
_entity.pdbx_description
1 polymer ?
#
loop_
_entity_poly.entity_id
_entity_poly.type
_entity_poly.pdbx_seq_one_letter_code
_entity_poly.pdbx_strand_id
1 'polypeptide(L)' 'MKRSIFARLQWLEALTIYRAIFHEVVFRGESLPFFRNCIWKLER' A
#
# COMPACT_ATOMS: atom_id res chain seq x y z
N MET A 1 27.59 3.62 -0.43
CA MET A 1 26.78 4.74 -0.98
C MET A 1 25.92 4.37 -2.20
N LYS A 2 26.40 3.63 -3.21
CA LYS A 2 25.57 3.32 -4.40
C LYS A 2 24.37 2.38 -4.13
N ARG A 3 24.55 1.35 -3.29
CA ARG A 3 23.47 0.40 -2.93
C ARG A 3 22.33 1.03 -2.11
N SER A 4 22.63 1.94 -1.18
CA SER A 4 21.61 2.58 -0.34
C SER A 4 20.73 3.54 -1.15
N ILE A 5 21.30 4.24 -2.13
CA ILE A 5 20.55 5.10 -3.05
C ILE A 5 19.63 4.25 -3.94
N PHE A 6 20.14 3.13 -4.47
CA PHE A 6 19.36 2.21 -5.28
C PHE A 6 18.20 1.60 -4.49
N ALA A 7 18.46 1.11 -3.27
CA ALA A 7 17.42 0.60 -2.38
C ALA A 7 16.36 1.66 -2.05
N ARG A 8 16.77 2.92 -1.88
CA ARG A 8 15.83 4.04 -1.66
C ARG A 8 14.97 4.32 -2.89
N LEU A 9 15.52 4.25 -4.10
CA LEU A 9 14.77 4.37 -5.35
C LEU A 9 13.73 3.26 -5.48
N GLN A 10 14.12 2.01 -5.27
CA GLN A 10 13.21 0.86 -5.29
C GLN A 10 12.11 0.99 -4.22
N TRP A 11 12.46 1.51 -3.04
CA TRP A 11 11.48 1.75 -1.98
C TRP A 11 10.46 2.85 -2.36
N LEU A 12 10.92 3.94 -2.97
CA LEU A 12 10.04 5.02 -3.45
C LEU A 12 9.13 4.55 -4.59
N GLU A 13 9.64 3.71 -5.48
CA GLU A 13 8.86 3.11 -6.56
C GLU A 13 7.78 2.19 -5.99
N ALA A 14 8.14 1.31 -5.04
CA ALA A 14 7.17 0.47 -4.34
C ALA A 14 6.08 1.30 -3.64
N LEU A 15 6.45 2.36 -2.90
CA LEU A 15 5.50 3.27 -2.26
C LEU A 15 4.54 3.93 -3.25
N THR A 16 5.04 4.29 -4.43
CA THR A 16 4.24 4.91 -5.49
C THR A 16 3.20 3.93 -6.05
N ILE A 17 3.61 2.68 -6.30
CA ILE A 17 2.72 1.60 -6.74
C ILE A 17 1.64 1.32 -5.69
N TYR A 18 2.03 1.19 -4.42
CA TYR A 18 1.06 1.01 -3.34
C TYR A 18 0.06 2.16 -3.32
N ARG A 19 0.53 3.41 -3.30
CA ARG A 19 -0.34 4.58 -3.30
C ARG A 19 -1.35 4.56 -4.46
N ALA A 20 -0.95 4.17 -5.66
CA ALA A 20 -1.85 4.06 -6.80
C ALA A 20 -2.96 3.01 -6.57
N ILE A 21 -2.61 1.81 -6.10
CA ILE A 21 -3.57 0.74 -5.76
C ILE A 21 -4.54 1.21 -4.68
N PHE A 22 -4.02 1.80 -3.61
CA PHE A 22 -4.81 2.33 -2.52
C PHE A 22 -5.77 3.44 -2.98
N HIS A 23 -5.27 4.37 -3.79
CA HIS A 23 -6.07 5.46 -4.33
C HIS A 23 -7.18 4.95 -5.25
N GLU A 24 -6.89 3.98 -6.11
CA GLU A 24 -7.89 3.39 -6.99
C GLU A 24 -9.00 2.67 -6.21
N VAL A 25 -8.63 1.91 -5.18
CA VAL A 25 -9.61 1.23 -4.34
C VAL A 25 -10.48 2.22 -3.58
N VAL A 26 -9.88 3.26 -2.99
CA VAL A 26 -10.63 4.34 -2.32
C VAL A 26 -11.54 5.08 -3.30
N PHE A 27 -11.06 5.41 -4.50
CA PHE A 27 -11.83 6.10 -5.53
C PHE A 27 -13.03 5.28 -6.01
N ARG A 28 -12.88 3.96 -6.14
CA ARG A 28 -13.96 3.04 -6.49
C ARG A 28 -14.94 2.78 -5.34
N GLY A 29 -14.65 3.27 -4.13
CA GLY A 29 -15.45 3.01 -2.93
C GLY A 29 -15.42 1.55 -2.48
N GLU A 30 -14.43 0.77 -2.96
CA GLU A 30 -14.27 -0.63 -2.61
C GLU A 30 -13.42 -0.75 -1.34
N SER A 31 -13.69 -1.76 -0.51
CA SER A 31 -12.77 -2.12 0.56
C SER A 31 -11.83 -3.21 0.06
N LEU A 32 -10.50 -3.00 0.11
CA LEU A 32 -9.59 -4.12 -0.14
C LEU A 32 -9.92 -5.25 0.86
N PRO A 33 -10.01 -6.52 0.40
CA PRO A 33 -10.28 -7.66 1.27
C PRO A 33 -9.33 -7.74 2.48
N PHE A 34 -8.09 -7.26 2.30
CA PHE A 34 -7.10 -7.13 3.36
C PHE A 34 -7.59 -6.24 4.52
N PHE A 35 -8.13 -5.06 4.26
CA PHE A 35 -8.66 -4.18 5.31
C PHE A 35 -9.92 -4.72 5.95
N ARG A 36 -10.76 -5.43 5.18
CA ARG A 36 -11.93 -6.11 5.74
C ARG A 36 -11.54 -7.12 6.83
N ASN A 37 -10.49 -7.91 6.57
CA ASN A 37 -9.94 -8.84 7.55
C ASN A 37 -9.25 -8.16 8.73
N CYS A 38 -8.60 -7.00 8.53
CA CYS A 38 -8.01 -6.21 9.62
C CYS A 38 -9.07 -5.58 10.53
N ILE A 39 -10.13 -5.01 9.97
CA ILE A 39 -11.26 -4.45 10.73
C ILE A 39 -11.93 -5.56 11.54
N TRP A 40 -12.19 -6.72 10.93
CA TRP A 40 -12.83 -7.84 11.61
C TRP A 40 -12.00 -8.42 12.77
N LYS A 41 -10.67 -8.25 12.75
CA LYS A 41 -9.78 -8.59 13.87
C LYS A 41 -9.72 -7.52 14.96
N LEU A 42 -10.07 -6.27 14.65
CA LEU A 42 -10.10 -5.16 15.61
C LEU A 42 -11.43 -5.09 16.37
N GLU A 43 -12.52 -5.59 15.77
CA GLU A 43 -13.86 -5.62 16.38
C GLU A 43 -14.13 -6.84 17.27
N ARG A 44 -13.15 -7.77 17.40
CA ARG A 44 -13.24 -8.96 18.26
C ARG A 44 -12.44 -8.76 19.54
#